data_AF-A0A098ELG7-F1
#
_entry.id   AF-A0A098ELG7-F1
#
_cell.length_a   1.000
_cell.length_b   1.000
_cell.length_c   1.000
_cell.angle_alpha   90.00
_cell.angle_beta   90.00
_cell.angle_gamma   90.00
#
_symmetry.space_group_name_H-M   'P 1'
#
loop_
_entity.id
_entity.type
_entity.pdbx_description
1 polymer ?
#
loop_
_entity_poly.entity_id
_entity_poly.type
_entity_poly.pdbx_seq_one_letter_code
_entity_poly.pdbx_strand_id
1 'polypeptide(L)'
;MLNEEFNGPNKEFIRLKTNPANVLGKGSASSEDSEAVYLYEFLEKTYGPYFTSSGFDQFVPYAYFYHLGEESSSYQFRLGAVEIEKTQDAPSQYELEFQVEFTNSFGVSESFPMMGMAKFGDGGKLQNIEFEDPQGLSVTILENI
;
A
#
# COMPACT_ATOMS: atom_id res chain seq x y z
N MET A 1 3.30 -5.55 7.53
CA MET A 1 3.18 -4.63 6.39
C MET A 1 2.33 -5.20 5.26
N LEU A 2 2.61 -6.38 4.67
CA LEU A 2 1.82 -6.93 3.55
C LEU A 2 0.33 -7.05 3.89
N ASN A 3 0.01 -7.47 5.11
CA ASN A 3 -1.37 -7.55 5.58
C ASN A 3 -2.08 -6.19 5.63
N GLU A 4 -1.34 -5.10 5.87
CA GLU A 4 -1.92 -3.75 5.81
C GLU A 4 -2.14 -3.34 4.36
N GLU A 5 -1.12 -3.54 3.51
CA GLU A 5 -1.10 -3.07 2.12
C GLU A 5 -2.06 -3.83 1.18
N PHE A 6 -2.27 -5.13 1.43
CA PHE A 6 -2.99 -6.03 0.54
C PHE A 6 -4.28 -6.59 1.15
N ASN A 7 -4.83 -5.93 2.18
CA ASN A 7 -6.20 -6.16 2.62
C ASN A 7 -6.97 -4.85 2.62
N GLY A 8 -8.00 -4.78 1.79
CA GLY A 8 -8.76 -3.54 1.63
C GLY A 8 -10.13 -3.72 1.01
N PRO A 9 -10.82 -2.60 0.74
CA PRO A 9 -10.34 -1.22 0.91
C PRO A 9 -10.16 -0.80 2.37
N ASN A 10 -9.14 0.01 2.62
CA ASN A 10 -8.96 0.71 3.90
C ASN A 10 -9.73 2.04 3.83
N LYS A 11 -10.91 2.07 4.46
CA LYS A 11 -11.80 3.23 4.43
C LYS A 11 -11.20 4.49 5.02
N GLU A 12 -10.39 4.36 6.07
CA GLU A 12 -9.74 5.51 6.71
C GLU A 12 -8.69 6.12 5.79
N PHE A 13 -7.87 5.29 5.14
CA PHE A 13 -6.94 5.76 4.11
C PHE A 13 -7.68 6.47 2.97
N ILE A 14 -8.75 5.86 2.45
CA ILE A 14 -9.56 6.47 1.37
C ILE A 14 -10.11 7.83 1.82
N ARG A 15 -10.73 7.90 3.01
CA ARG A 15 -11.27 9.13 3.60
C ARG A 15 -10.21 10.24 3.70
N LEU A 16 -9.02 9.90 4.20
CA LEU A 16 -7.92 10.85 4.35
C LEU A 16 -7.36 11.26 2.99
N LYS A 17 -7.18 10.34 2.04
CA LYS A 17 -6.65 10.64 0.70
C LYS A 17 -7.59 11.49 -0.15
N THR A 18 -8.90 11.25 -0.08
CA THR A 18 -9.90 11.98 -0.90
C THR A 18 -10.29 13.33 -0.29
N ASN A 19 -9.77 13.68 0.89
CA ASN A 19 -10.03 14.98 1.50
C ASN A 19 -9.42 16.09 0.62
N PRO A 20 -10.19 17.09 0.17
CA PRO A 20 -9.67 18.18 -0.66
C PRO A 20 -8.51 18.96 -0.03
N ALA A 21 -8.39 18.98 1.31
CA ALA A 21 -7.23 19.55 2.01
C ALA A 21 -5.92 18.80 1.70
N ASN A 22 -6.00 17.50 1.39
CA ASN A 22 -4.85 16.65 1.04
C ASN A 22 -4.60 16.56 -0.47
N VAL A 23 -5.57 16.96 -1.30
CA VAL A 23 -5.50 16.91 -2.78
C VAL A 23 -5.02 18.25 -3.38
N LEU A 24 -5.23 19.38 -2.70
CA LEU A 24 -4.94 20.71 -3.22
C LEU A 24 -3.54 21.24 -2.85
N GLY A 25 -2.51 20.62 -3.40
CA GLY A 25 -1.16 21.19 -3.43
C GLY A 25 -0.95 22.20 -4.57
N LYS A 26 -1.72 23.29 -4.65
CA LYS A 26 -1.33 24.53 -5.40
C LYS A 26 -2.30 25.69 -5.18
N GLY A 27 -2.01 26.52 -4.18
CA GLY A 27 -2.39 27.93 -4.20
C GLY A 27 -3.57 28.34 -3.33
N SER A 28 -3.47 28.21 -2.02
CA SER A 28 -3.89 29.27 -1.08
C SER A 28 -3.41 28.88 0.31
N ALA A 29 -2.28 29.46 0.71
CA ALA A 29 -1.80 29.34 2.07
C ALA A 29 -2.72 30.12 3.02
N SER A 30 -3.39 29.40 3.93
CA SER A 30 -3.67 29.92 5.26
C SER A 30 -3.86 28.78 6.25
N SER A 31 -2.97 28.79 7.26
CA SER A 31 -2.96 28.08 8.53
C SER A 31 -2.97 26.54 8.50
N GLU A 32 -1.83 25.95 8.84
CA GLU A 32 -1.75 24.72 9.65
C GLU A 32 -2.66 23.58 9.18
N ASP A 33 -2.27 22.92 8.07
CA ASP A 33 -2.96 21.76 7.48
C ASP A 33 -2.93 20.53 8.42
N SER A 34 -3.79 20.54 9.44
CA SER A 34 -3.94 19.44 10.42
C SER A 34 -4.23 18.08 9.77
N GLU A 35 -4.87 18.05 8.59
CA GLU A 35 -5.32 16.81 7.95
C GLU A 35 -4.30 16.15 7.01
N ALA A 36 -3.36 16.91 6.44
CA ALA A 36 -2.20 16.35 5.73
C ALA A 36 -1.23 15.71 6.73
N VAL A 37 -1.12 16.34 7.91
CA VAL A 37 -0.48 15.76 9.08
C VAL A 37 -1.19 14.45 9.48
N TYR A 38 -2.53 14.39 9.52
CA TYR A 38 -3.22 13.14 9.85
C TYR A 38 -3.00 12.00 8.85
N LEU A 39 -2.88 12.27 7.54
CA LEU A 39 -2.54 11.21 6.57
C LEU A 39 -1.12 10.68 6.81
N TYR A 40 -0.14 11.57 7.00
CA TYR A 40 1.23 11.14 7.29
C TYR A 40 1.33 10.42 8.63
N GLU A 41 0.70 10.93 9.70
CA GLU A 41 0.63 10.28 11.01
C GLU A 41 -0.05 8.91 10.96
N PHE A 42 -1.12 8.77 10.16
CA PHE A 42 -1.77 7.50 9.92
C PHE A 42 -0.82 6.50 9.24
N LEU A 43 -0.11 6.92 8.19
CA LEU A 43 0.89 6.10 7.52
C LEU A 43 2.07 5.77 8.42
N GLU A 44 2.55 6.71 9.23
CA GLU A 44 3.67 6.53 10.16
C GLU A 44 3.30 5.53 11.26
N LYS A 45 2.10 5.67 11.84
CA LYS A 45 1.59 4.72 12.83
C LYS A 45 1.42 3.31 12.24
N THR A 46 1.00 3.21 10.98
CA THR A 46 0.72 1.94 10.31
C THR A 46 2.00 1.26 9.84
N TYR A 47 2.89 1.98 9.15
CA TYR A 47 4.05 1.42 8.49
C TYR A 47 5.38 1.72 9.18
N GLY A 48 5.51 2.82 9.92
CA GLY A 48 6.75 3.23 10.59
C GLY A 48 7.41 2.15 11.47
N PRO A 49 6.67 1.27 12.17
CA PRO A 49 7.28 0.15 12.89
C PRO A 49 8.09 -0.82 12.00
N TYR A 50 7.73 -0.97 10.73
CA TYR A 50 8.35 -1.92 9.80
C TYR A 50 9.59 -1.37 9.09
N PHE A 51 9.71 -0.06 8.94
CA PHE A 51 10.73 0.58 8.11
C PHE A 51 11.79 1.33 8.93
N THR A 52 12.99 1.47 8.37
CA THR A 52 13.91 2.54 8.79
C THR A 52 13.28 3.89 8.47
N SER A 53 13.68 4.98 9.15
CA SER A 53 13.11 6.31 8.86
C SER A 53 13.24 6.68 7.37
N SER A 54 14.41 6.45 6.78
CA SER A 54 14.62 6.71 5.35
C SER A 54 13.80 5.79 4.44
N GLY A 55 13.62 4.52 4.82
CA GLY A 55 12.83 3.56 4.05
C GLY A 55 11.34 3.88 4.11
N PHE A 56 10.86 4.37 5.24
CA PHE A 56 9.49 4.83 5.41
C PHE A 56 9.21 6.02 4.49
N ASP A 57 10.06 7.05 4.53
CA ASP A 57 9.89 8.24 3.68
C ASP A 57 9.88 7.90 2.18
N GLN A 58 10.63 6.87 1.77
CA GLN A 58 10.63 6.36 0.40
C GLN A 58 9.37 5.55 0.05
N PHE A 59 8.80 4.84 1.02
CA PHE A 59 7.62 4.00 0.85
C PHE A 59 6.32 4.82 0.85
N VAL A 60 6.23 5.89 1.64
CA VAL A 60 5.02 6.73 1.80
C VAL A 60 4.31 7.09 0.49
N PRO A 61 4.99 7.51 -0.59
CA PRO A 61 4.33 7.83 -1.87
C PRO A 61 3.59 6.64 -2.52
N TYR A 62 3.96 5.41 -2.17
CA TYR A 62 3.42 4.17 -2.74
C TYR A 62 2.51 3.42 -1.77
N ALA A 63 2.39 3.87 -0.52
CA ALA A 63 1.57 3.22 0.49
C ALA A 63 0.10 3.18 0.07
N TYR A 64 -0.54 2.04 0.29
CA TYR A 64 -1.94 1.78 -0.05
C TYR A 64 -2.27 2.04 -1.52
N PHE A 65 -1.36 1.70 -2.43
CA PHE A 65 -1.50 1.97 -3.87
C PHE A 65 -2.78 1.37 -4.46
N TYR A 66 -3.15 0.16 -4.04
CA TYR A 66 -4.33 -0.58 -4.52
C TYR A 66 -5.65 -0.17 -3.84
N HIS A 67 -5.59 0.77 -2.88
CA HIS A 67 -6.76 1.29 -2.18
C HIS A 67 -7.41 2.41 -3.02
N LEU A 68 -7.82 2.04 -4.23
CA LEU A 68 -8.39 2.91 -5.26
C LEU A 68 -9.92 2.87 -5.21
N GLY A 69 -10.56 4.00 -4.90
CA GLY A 69 -12.01 4.12 -4.95
C GLY A 69 -12.56 5.17 -4.00
N GLU A 70 -13.89 5.25 -3.95
CA GLU A 70 -14.60 6.08 -2.99
C GLU A 70 -14.92 5.26 -1.74
N GLU A 71 -15.25 5.93 -0.64
CA GLU A 71 -15.62 5.26 0.62
C GLU A 71 -16.86 4.33 0.43
N SER A 72 -17.70 4.63 -0.57
CA SER A 72 -18.88 3.86 -0.95
C SER A 72 -18.62 2.68 -1.90
N SER A 73 -17.42 2.54 -2.46
CA SER A 73 -17.11 1.43 -3.37
C SER A 73 -17.17 0.09 -2.60
N SER A 74 -17.85 -0.90 -3.17
CA SER A 74 -18.11 -2.20 -2.52
C SER A 74 -17.09 -3.30 -2.88
N TYR A 75 -16.04 -2.95 -3.62
CA TYR A 75 -14.95 -3.88 -3.92
C TYR A 75 -14.18 -4.28 -2.66
N GLN A 76 -13.47 -5.41 -2.74
CA GLN A 76 -12.58 -5.90 -1.71
C GLN A 76 -11.33 -6.49 -2.35
N PHE A 77 -10.22 -6.49 -1.63
CA PHE A 77 -9.10 -7.35 -1.95
C PHE A 77 -8.46 -7.89 -0.68
N ARG A 78 -7.93 -9.11 -0.77
CA ARG A 78 -7.42 -9.86 0.38
C ARG A 78 -6.12 -10.54 0.06
N LEU A 79 -5.20 -10.47 1.00
CA LEU A 79 -3.92 -11.15 0.93
C LEU A 79 -4.14 -12.65 1.11
N GLY A 80 -3.67 -13.42 0.14
CA GLY A 80 -3.62 -14.87 0.17
C GLY A 80 -2.34 -15.40 0.82
N ALA A 81 -1.92 -16.59 0.38
CA ALA A 81 -0.66 -17.18 0.82
C ALA A 81 0.52 -16.28 0.41
N VAL A 82 1.53 -16.25 1.28
CA VAL A 82 2.78 -15.51 1.08
C VAL A 82 3.95 -16.46 1.22
N GLU A 83 4.78 -16.51 0.19
CA GLU A 83 6.06 -17.19 0.15
C GLU A 83 7.17 -16.15 0.22
N ILE A 84 8.18 -16.41 1.04
CA ILE A 84 9.30 -15.50 1.29
C ILE A 84 10.57 -16.29 1.15
N GLU A 85 11.38 -15.92 0.16
CA GLU A 85 12.65 -16.56 -0.11
C GLU A 85 13.80 -15.58 0.05
N LYS A 86 14.90 -16.04 0.65
CA LYS A 86 16.09 -15.23 0.79
C LYS A 86 16.91 -15.34 -0.49
N THR A 87 17.34 -14.21 -1.06
CA THR A 87 18.19 -14.26 -2.25
C THR A 87 19.59 -14.78 -1.88
N GLN A 88 20.15 -15.67 -2.71
CA GLN A 88 21.42 -16.33 -2.41
C GLN A 88 22.60 -15.34 -2.43
N ASP A 89 22.56 -14.36 -3.34
CA ASP A 89 23.66 -13.44 -3.61
C ASP A 89 23.58 -12.12 -2.83
N ALA A 90 22.45 -11.83 -2.17
CA ALA A 90 22.24 -10.59 -1.41
C ALA A 90 21.59 -10.90 -0.05
N PRO A 91 22.36 -11.13 1.02
CA PRO A 91 21.84 -11.66 2.27
C PRO A 91 20.89 -10.73 3.04
N SER A 92 20.73 -9.48 2.59
CA SER A 92 19.77 -8.51 3.10
C SER A 92 18.51 -8.38 2.22
N GLN A 93 18.40 -9.16 1.14
CA GLN A 93 17.29 -9.11 0.18
C GLN A 93 16.47 -10.39 0.23
N TYR A 94 15.16 -10.21 0.04
CA TYR A 94 14.17 -11.27 0.06
C TYR A 94 13.20 -11.07 -1.08
N GLU A 95 12.96 -12.16 -1.80
CA GLU A 95 11.90 -12.28 -2.80
C GLU A 95 10.61 -12.66 -2.10
N LEU A 96 9.53 -12.03 -2.53
CA LEU A 96 8.18 -12.23 -2.04
C LEU A 96 7.33 -12.69 -3.21
N GLU A 97 6.62 -13.80 -3.04
CA GLU A 97 5.57 -14.22 -3.95
C GLU A 97 4.28 -14.38 -3.16
N PHE A 98 3.19 -13.78 -3.62
CA PHE A 98 1.92 -13.87 -2.92
C PHE A 98 0.74 -13.74 -3.87
N GLN A 99 -0.44 -14.12 -3.38
CA GLN A 99 -1.69 -13.97 -4.11
C GLN A 99 -2.52 -12.85 -3.50
N VAL A 100 -3.24 -12.11 -4.33
CA VAL A 100 -4.27 -11.17 -3.89
C VAL A 100 -5.58 -11.57 -4.53
N GLU A 101 -6.56 -11.94 -3.72
CA GLU A 101 -7.92 -12.16 -4.19
C GLU A 101 -8.63 -10.81 -4.26
N PHE A 102 -9.11 -10.41 -5.43
CA PHE A 102 -9.94 -9.22 -5.63
C PHE A 102 -11.39 -9.64 -5.88
N THR A 103 -12.33 -9.02 -5.17
CA THR A 103 -13.77 -9.18 -5.37
C THR A 103 -14.36 -7.83 -5.80
N ASN A 104 -15.00 -7.79 -6.97
CA ASN A 104 -15.62 -6.57 -7.47
C ASN A 104 -16.97 -6.27 -6.79
N SER A 105 -17.58 -5.14 -7.17
CA SER A 105 -18.87 -4.68 -6.63
C SER A 105 -20.05 -5.63 -6.89
N PHE A 106 -19.93 -6.52 -7.87
CA PHE A 106 -20.92 -7.55 -8.21
C PHE A 106 -20.69 -8.87 -7.46
N GLY A 107 -19.64 -8.95 -6.62
CA GLY A 107 -19.30 -10.16 -5.88
C GLY A 107 -18.54 -11.21 -6.68
N VAL A 108 -17.99 -10.85 -7.85
CA VAL A 108 -17.13 -11.74 -8.65
C VAL A 108 -15.69 -11.63 -8.14
N SER A 109 -15.09 -12.77 -7.80
CA SER A 109 -13.69 -12.86 -7.34
C SER A 109 -12.74 -13.33 -8.44
N GLU A 110 -11.54 -12.77 -8.45
CA GLU A 110 -10.39 -13.16 -9.26
C GLU A 110 -9.10 -13.11 -8.42
N SER A 111 -8.12 -13.97 -8.72
CA SER A 111 -6.84 -14.03 -7.99
C SER A 111 -5.71 -13.48 -8.84
N PHE A 112 -4.91 -12.60 -8.26
CA PHE A 112 -3.79 -11.94 -8.90
C PHE A 112 -2.48 -12.36 -8.23
N PRO A 113 -1.53 -12.99 -8.94
CA PRO A 113 -0.20 -13.21 -8.44
C PRO A 113 0.55 -11.88 -8.36
N MET A 114 1.22 -11.67 -7.25
CA MET A 114 2.03 -10.51 -6.95
C MET A 114 3.45 -10.96 -6.62
N MET A 115 4.42 -10.14 -7.03
CA MET A 115 5.81 -10.34 -6.67
C MET A 115 6.32 -9.12 -5.91
N GLY A 116 7.37 -9.29 -5.12
CA GLY A 116 8.02 -8.18 -4.47
C GLY A 116 9.46 -8.46 -4.09
N MET A 117 10.20 -7.39 -3.90
CA MET A 117 11.59 -7.43 -3.45
C MET A 117 11.72 -6.57 -2.19
N ALA A 118 12.07 -7.20 -1.07
CA ALA A 118 12.28 -6.51 0.20
C ALA A 118 13.76 -6.45 0.53
N LYS A 119 14.25 -5.26 0.89
CA LYS A 119 15.61 -5.06 1.40
C LYS A 119 15.56 -4.65 2.87
N PHE A 120 16.18 -5.45 3.73
CA PHE A 120 16.33 -5.18 5.15
C PHE A 120 17.63 -4.44 5.45
N GLY A 121 17.58 -3.48 6.36
CA GLY A 121 18.74 -2.81 6.93
C GLY A 121 19.04 -3.26 8.35
N ASP A 122 19.87 -2.47 9.02
CA ASP A 122 20.23 -2.70 10.41
C ASP A 122 18.99 -2.70 11.33
N GLY A 123 19.01 -3.57 12.34
CA GLY A 123 17.90 -3.73 13.28
C GLY A 123 16.69 -4.49 12.72
N GLY A 124 16.82 -5.13 11.55
CA GLY A 124 15.76 -5.98 10.98
C GLY A 124 14.57 -5.20 10.41
N LYS A 125 14.76 -3.91 10.11
CA LYS A 125 13.74 -3.05 9.50
C LYS A 125 13.93 -2.95 7.99
N LEU A 126 12.84 -2.71 7.27
CA LEU A 126 12.84 -2.50 5.82
C LEU A 126 13.54 -1.18 5.48
N GLN A 127 14.55 -1.25 4.62
CA GLN A 127 15.12 -0.09 3.93
C GLN A 127 14.35 0.24 2.66
N ASN A 128 13.85 -0.79 1.97
CA ASN A 128 13.07 -0.64 0.75
C ASN A 128 12.16 -1.86 0.58
N ILE A 129 11.02 -1.66 -0.07
CA ILE A 129 10.20 -2.74 -0.62
C ILE A 129 9.55 -2.27 -1.91
N GLU A 130 9.61 -3.11 -2.93
CA GLU A 130 8.99 -2.86 -4.23
C GLU A 130 8.06 -4.03 -4.57
N PHE A 131 6.98 -3.73 -5.28
CA PHE A 131 5.99 -4.70 -5.71
C PHE A 131 5.82 -4.66 -7.22
N GLU A 132 5.61 -5.84 -7.79
CA GLU A 132 5.27 -6.01 -9.19
C GLU A 132 3.86 -6.60 -9.30
N ASP A 133 3.10 -6.05 -10.24
CA ASP A 133 1.72 -6.42 -10.55
C ASP A 133 1.67 -6.99 -11.98
N PRO A 134 2.14 -8.24 -12.18
CA PRO A 134 2.33 -8.80 -13.52
C PRO A 134 1.01 -9.03 -14.27
N GLN A 135 -0.10 -9.16 -13.55
CA GLN A 135 -1.44 -9.40 -14.14
C GLN A 135 -2.36 -8.18 -14.06
N GLY A 136 -1.92 -7.06 -13.51
CA GLY A 136 -2.64 -5.79 -13.56
C GLY A 136 -3.82 -5.68 -12.61
N LEU A 137 -3.69 -6.14 -11.36
CA LEU A 137 -4.65 -5.92 -10.27
C LEU A 137 -5.07 -4.44 -10.20
N SER A 138 -4.11 -3.52 -10.28
CA SER A 138 -4.38 -2.07 -10.26
C SER A 138 -5.32 -1.60 -11.37
N VAL A 139 -5.15 -2.15 -12.59
CA VAL A 139 -6.01 -1.87 -13.73
C VAL A 139 -7.39 -2.50 -13.51
N THR A 140 -7.44 -3.77 -13.07
CA THR A 140 -8.71 -4.45 -12.78
C THR A 140 -9.54 -3.70 -11.74
N ILE A 141 -8.92 -3.21 -10.67
CA ILE A 141 -9.62 -2.40 -9.65
C ILE A 141 -10.23 -1.16 -10.31
N LEU A 142 -9.44 -0.37 -11.06
CA LEU A 142 -9.93 0.86 -11.70
C LEU A 142 -11.10 0.62 -12.68
N GLU A 143 -11.13 -0.52 -13.35
CA GLU A 143 -12.20 -0.86 -14.30
C GLU A 143 -13.48 -1.39 -13.62
N ASN A 144 -13.42 -1.73 -12.33
CA ASN A 144 -14.49 -2.48 -11.62
C ASN A 144 -14.99 -1.83 -10.32
N ILE A 145 -14.59 -0.58 -10.03
CA ILE A 145 -15.05 0.22 -8.87
C ILE A 145 -16.15 1.21 -9.20
#